data_AF-G3GZI1-F1
#
_entry.id   AF-G3GZI1-F1
#
_cell.length_a   1.000
_cell.length_b   1.000
_cell.length_c   1.000
_cell.angle_alpha   90.00
_cell.angle_beta   90.00
_cell.angle_gamma   90.00
#
_symmetry.space_group_name_H-M   'P 1'
#
loop_
_entity.id
_entity.type
_entity.pdbx_description
1 polymer ?
#
loop_
_entity_poly.entity_id
_entity_poly.type
_entity_poly.pdbx_seq_one_letter_code
_entity_poly.pdbx_strand_id
1 'polypeptide(L)'
;MLYAPSPQALFGGRIPLRYAVLMYMRFDGRLGFPGGFVDDHSPSLEDGLNKELLRKLGEGVSTFSMATTDYRSSLSDARAKVVAHFYVKCLTLEQLQAVETKAPLAKEYGLEVLGLVRVPLYTLHDGVGGLPAFLENSFIGATRNQLLETLQNLEILDPQTVSNLKERIAKHKLPLRLMET
;
A
#
# COMPACT_ATOMS: atom_id res chain seq x y z
N MET A 1 -2.01 5.39 -1.48
CA MET A 1 -1.98 4.78 -0.13
C MET A 1 -3.12 5.35 0.69
N LEU A 2 -4.01 4.49 1.17
CA LEU A 2 -5.05 4.84 2.14
C LEU A 2 -4.60 4.36 3.52
N TYR A 3 -4.65 5.21 4.53
CA TYR A 3 -4.26 4.86 5.89
C TYR A 3 -5.10 5.57 6.95
N ALA A 4 -5.14 5.04 8.16
CA ALA A 4 -5.86 5.63 9.29
C ALA A 4 -5.09 5.38 10.60
N PRO A 5 -5.12 6.31 11.57
CA PRO A 5 -4.75 6.02 12.96
C PRO A 5 -5.60 4.86 13.50
N SER A 6 -4.98 3.97 14.27
CA SER A 6 -5.67 2.83 14.87
C SER A 6 -5.34 2.71 16.35
N PRO A 7 -6.34 2.81 17.26
CA PRO A 7 -6.15 2.58 18.69
C PRO A 7 -6.08 1.09 19.04
N GLN A 8 -6.22 0.20 18.05
CA GLN A 8 -6.27 -1.24 18.28
C GLN A 8 -4.89 -1.82 18.61
N ALA A 9 -4.90 -2.98 19.25
CA ALA A 9 -3.71 -3.72 19.62
C ALA A 9 -3.95 -5.23 19.49
N LEU A 10 -2.89 -5.98 19.15
CA LEU A 10 -2.93 -7.43 19.10
C LEU A 10 -2.74 -8.05 20.48
N PHE A 11 -3.16 -9.31 20.59
CA PHE A 11 -2.93 -10.17 21.75
C PHE A 11 -3.38 -9.53 23.07
N GLY A 12 -4.57 -8.92 23.06
CA GLY A 12 -5.17 -8.31 24.24
C GLY A 12 -4.44 -7.06 24.74
N GLY A 13 -3.87 -6.25 23.85
CA GLY A 13 -3.25 -4.97 24.21
C GLY A 13 -1.72 -4.95 24.20
N ARG A 14 -1.06 -6.09 23.97
CA ARG A 14 0.41 -6.20 24.09
C ARG A 14 1.16 -5.52 22.95
N ILE A 15 0.58 -5.49 21.75
CA ILE A 15 1.26 -4.95 20.56
C ILE A 15 0.34 -3.91 19.92
N PRO A 16 0.59 -2.61 20.11
CA PRO A 16 -0.21 -1.55 19.51
C PRO A 16 -0.02 -1.53 17.98
N LEU A 17 -1.12 -1.41 17.23
CA LEU A 17 -1.07 -1.32 15.77
C LEU A 17 -0.65 0.07 15.29
N ARG A 18 -1.00 1.13 16.04
CA ARG A 18 -0.75 2.55 15.77
C ARG A 18 -1.45 3.10 14.53
N TYR A 19 -1.30 2.45 13.39
CA TYR A 19 -1.93 2.81 12.12
C TYR A 19 -2.36 1.56 11.34
N ALA A 20 -3.40 1.70 10.54
CA ALA A 20 -3.80 0.75 9.51
C ALA A 20 -3.48 1.34 8.13
N VAL A 21 -2.82 0.57 7.27
CA VAL A 21 -2.51 0.98 5.88
C VAL A 21 -3.06 -0.09 4.94
N LEU A 22 -3.81 0.30 3.92
CA LEU A 22 -4.37 -0.63 2.95
C LEU A 22 -3.45 -0.85 1.74
N MET A 23 -3.24 -2.13 1.45
CA MET A 23 -2.71 -2.65 0.19
C MET A 23 -3.64 -3.75 -0.33
N TYR A 24 -3.42 -4.24 -1.53
CA TYR A 24 -4.20 -5.37 -2.07
C TYR A 24 -3.32 -6.33 -2.86
N MET A 25 -3.75 -7.60 -2.87
CA MET A 25 -3.23 -8.61 -3.78
C MET A 25 -3.81 -8.37 -5.16
N ARG A 26 -2.94 -8.21 -6.15
CA ARG A 26 -3.32 -8.03 -7.55
C ARG A 26 -3.45 -9.38 -8.27
N PHE A 27 -4.11 -9.36 -9.42
CA PHE A 27 -4.21 -10.52 -10.33
C PHE A 27 -2.87 -11.16 -10.70
N ASP A 28 -1.76 -10.39 -10.71
CA ASP A 28 -0.42 -10.89 -11.04
C ASP A 28 0.35 -11.46 -9.84
N GLY A 29 -0.33 -11.70 -8.72
CA GLY A 29 0.25 -12.31 -7.51
C GLY A 29 1.16 -11.37 -6.71
N ARG A 30 1.12 -10.06 -6.98
CA ARG A 30 1.95 -9.05 -6.30
C ARG A 30 1.11 -8.10 -5.45
N LEU A 31 1.67 -7.64 -4.35
CA LEU A 31 1.09 -6.60 -3.51
C LEU A 31 1.26 -5.22 -4.15
N GLY A 32 0.19 -4.43 -4.11
CA GLY A 32 0.13 -3.07 -4.66
C GLY A 32 -0.73 -2.12 -3.84
N PHE A 33 -0.68 -0.82 -4.17
CA PHE A 33 -1.62 0.18 -3.65
C PHE A 33 -2.84 0.34 -4.57
N PRO A 34 -4.07 0.45 -4.02
CA PRO A 34 -5.26 0.64 -4.84
C PRO A 34 -5.14 1.83 -5.79
N GLY A 35 -5.69 1.66 -6.99
CA GLY A 35 -5.58 2.59 -8.11
C GLY A 35 -5.47 1.85 -9.43
N GLY A 36 -5.16 2.55 -10.51
CA GLY A 36 -5.06 1.99 -11.85
C GLY A 36 -4.56 3.01 -12.85
N PHE A 37 -4.64 2.65 -14.12
CA PHE A 37 -4.43 3.61 -15.20
C PHE A 37 -5.59 4.60 -15.22
N VAL A 38 -5.26 5.88 -15.36
CA VAL A 38 -6.25 6.95 -15.52
C VAL A 38 -6.51 7.12 -17.01
N ASP A 39 -7.78 7.18 -17.38
CA ASP A 39 -8.22 7.49 -18.74
C ASP A 39 -7.88 8.95 -19.08
N ASP A 40 -7.27 9.17 -20.25
CA ASP A 40 -6.91 10.49 -20.80
C ASP A 40 -8.12 11.42 -20.97
N HIS A 41 -9.34 10.87 -21.01
CA HIS A 41 -10.59 11.64 -21.04
C HIS A 41 -11.07 12.08 -19.64
N SER A 42 -10.37 11.71 -18.57
CA SER A 42 -10.69 12.18 -17.21
C SER A 42 -10.35 13.68 -17.09
N PRO A 43 -11.22 14.50 -16.48
CA PRO A 43 -10.93 15.94 -16.34
C PRO A 43 -9.67 16.24 -15.52
N SER A 44 -9.28 15.33 -14.63
CA SER A 44 -8.07 15.40 -13.82
C SER A 44 -7.56 14.01 -13.45
N LEU A 45 -6.31 13.93 -12.95
CA LEU A 45 -5.75 12.70 -12.39
C LEU A 45 -6.57 12.22 -11.18
N GLU A 46 -7.03 13.14 -10.35
CA GLU A 46 -7.85 12.86 -9.17
C GLU A 46 -9.21 12.25 -9.57
N ASP A 47 -9.87 12.80 -10.59
CA ASP A 47 -11.15 12.25 -11.08
C ASP A 47 -10.98 10.83 -11.62
N GLY A 48 -9.93 10.61 -12.40
CA GLY A 48 -9.59 9.27 -12.90
C GLY A 48 -9.25 8.29 -11.78
N LEU A 49 -8.46 8.72 -10.80
CA LEU A 49 -8.10 7.92 -9.65
C LEU A 49 -9.33 7.58 -8.80
N ASN A 50 -10.22 8.54 -8.53
CA ASN A 50 -11.45 8.30 -7.79
C ASN A 50 -12.36 7.27 -8.49
N LYS A 51 -12.48 7.33 -9.83
CA LYS A 51 -13.19 6.32 -10.62
C LYS A 51 -12.55 4.93 -10.50
N GLU A 52 -11.23 4.84 -10.60
CA GLU A 52 -10.51 3.57 -10.44
C GLU A 52 -10.62 3.00 -9.03
N LEU A 53 -10.58 3.83 -8.00
CA LEU A 53 -10.80 3.42 -6.62
C LEU A 53 -12.22 2.87 -6.43
N LEU A 54 -13.25 3.53 -6.98
CA LEU A 54 -14.63 3.05 -6.91
C LEU A 54 -14.78 1.71 -7.61
N ARG A 55 -14.20 1.56 -8.81
CA ARG A 55 -14.23 0.31 -9.58
C ARG A 55 -13.60 -0.86 -8.81
N LYS A 56 -12.48 -0.61 -8.13
CA LYS A 56 -11.66 -1.64 -7.46
C LYS A 56 -12.01 -1.92 -6.01
N LEU A 57 -12.55 -0.94 -5.29
CA LEU A 57 -12.81 -1.01 -3.85
C LEU A 57 -14.30 -0.83 -3.50
N GLY A 58 -15.15 -0.53 -4.47
CA GLY A 58 -16.60 -0.41 -4.30
C GLY A 58 -17.02 0.84 -3.52
N GLU A 59 -18.31 0.93 -3.18
CA GLU A 59 -18.94 2.12 -2.59
C GLU A 59 -18.38 2.58 -1.24
N GLY A 60 -17.51 1.79 -0.61
CA GLY A 60 -16.82 2.20 0.62
C GLY A 60 -15.91 3.41 0.41
N VAL A 61 -15.42 3.65 -0.83
CA VAL A 61 -14.59 4.83 -1.12
C VAL A 61 -15.40 6.11 -1.29
N SER A 62 -16.72 6.02 -1.50
CA SER A 62 -17.62 7.16 -1.72
C SER A 62 -17.73 8.08 -0.48
N THR A 63 -17.17 7.70 0.67
CA THR A 63 -17.10 8.51 1.89
C THR A 63 -15.96 9.53 1.89
N PHE A 64 -15.08 9.51 0.89
CA PHE A 64 -13.97 10.45 0.71
C PHE A 64 -13.68 10.66 -0.77
N SER A 65 -12.84 11.65 -1.09
CA SER A 65 -12.30 11.84 -2.44
C SER A 65 -10.80 12.10 -2.37
N MET A 66 -10.07 11.64 -3.39
CA MET A 66 -8.70 12.07 -3.64
C MET A 66 -8.71 13.50 -4.15
N ALA A 67 -7.86 14.33 -3.57
CA ALA A 67 -7.64 15.71 -3.95
C ALA A 67 -6.16 15.96 -4.25
N THR A 68 -5.86 17.09 -4.88
CA THR A 68 -4.48 17.48 -5.21
C THR A 68 -3.59 17.60 -3.96
N THR A 69 -4.16 17.93 -2.79
CA THR A 69 -3.43 17.96 -1.51
C THR A 69 -2.96 16.57 -1.04
N ASP A 70 -3.54 15.51 -1.58
CA ASP A 70 -3.16 14.13 -1.29
C ASP A 70 -2.03 13.64 -2.21
N TYR A 71 -1.67 14.37 -3.26
CA TYR A 71 -0.58 14.03 -4.18
C TYR A 71 0.78 14.06 -3.45
N ARG A 72 1.68 13.12 -3.80
CA ARG A 72 3.02 13.03 -3.19
C ARG A 72 4.15 12.99 -4.21
N SER A 73 4.05 12.16 -5.23
CA SER A 73 5.16 11.98 -6.17
C SER A 73 4.71 11.39 -7.49
N SER A 74 5.60 11.50 -8.48
CA SER A 74 5.49 10.85 -9.77
C SER A 74 6.78 10.08 -10.05
N LEU A 75 6.66 8.86 -10.55
CA LEU A 75 7.79 8.03 -10.99
C LEU A 75 7.60 7.68 -12.46
N SER A 76 8.57 8.06 -13.29
CA SER A 76 8.56 7.74 -14.72
C SER A 76 9.27 6.41 -14.98
N ASP A 77 8.59 5.51 -15.69
CA ASP A 77 9.19 4.33 -16.29
C ASP A 77 9.27 4.54 -17.81
N ALA A 78 10.46 4.93 -18.27
CA ALA A 78 10.71 5.20 -19.69
C ALA A 78 10.55 3.95 -20.57
N ARG A 79 10.75 2.73 -20.03
CA ARG A 79 10.61 1.49 -20.80
C ARG A 79 9.14 1.16 -21.01
N ALA A 80 8.34 1.27 -19.95
CA ALA A 80 6.91 1.06 -20.02
C ALA A 80 6.15 2.23 -20.66
N LYS A 81 6.79 3.41 -20.78
CA LYS A 81 6.16 4.69 -21.16
C LYS A 81 4.99 5.03 -20.22
N VAL A 82 5.17 4.79 -18.93
CA VAL A 82 4.17 5.03 -17.89
C VAL A 82 4.73 6.00 -16.85
N VAL A 83 3.89 6.93 -16.39
CA VAL A 83 4.15 7.73 -15.20
C VAL A 83 3.23 7.26 -14.08
N ALA A 84 3.82 6.76 -13.01
CA ALA A 84 3.09 6.34 -11.82
C ALA A 84 2.95 7.52 -10.86
N HIS A 85 1.74 8.08 -10.79
CA HIS A 85 1.37 9.11 -9.82
C HIS A 85 0.96 8.47 -8.49
N PHE A 86 1.46 9.02 -7.39
CA PHE A 86 1.26 8.45 -6.06
C PHE A 86 0.59 9.46 -5.12
N TYR A 87 -0.51 9.00 -4.52
CA TYR A 87 -1.35 9.78 -3.59
C TYR A 87 -1.39 9.11 -2.22
N VAL A 88 -1.53 9.90 -1.16
CA VAL A 88 -1.59 9.45 0.22
C VAL A 88 -2.72 10.17 0.95
N LYS A 89 -3.71 9.41 1.41
CA LYS A 89 -4.90 9.91 2.12
C LYS A 89 -4.98 9.35 3.53
N CYS A 90 -5.04 10.25 4.51
CA CYS A 90 -5.40 9.90 5.88
C CYS A 90 -6.93 9.85 6.00
N LEU A 91 -7.45 8.74 6.50
CA LEU A 91 -8.87 8.49 6.73
C LEU A 91 -9.12 8.31 8.23
N THR A 92 -10.39 8.35 8.64
CA THR A 92 -10.77 7.76 9.94
C THR A 92 -10.70 6.23 9.85
N LEU A 93 -10.61 5.56 11.01
CA LEU A 93 -10.58 4.09 11.02
C LEU A 93 -11.90 3.50 10.49
N GLU A 94 -13.02 4.16 10.76
CA GLU A 94 -14.35 3.77 10.29
C GLU A 94 -14.46 3.87 8.77
N GLN A 95 -13.93 4.95 8.17
CA GLN A 95 -13.85 5.08 6.71
C GLN A 95 -13.00 3.97 6.10
N LEU A 96 -11.84 3.66 6.70
CA LEU A 96 -10.97 2.59 6.22
C LEU A 96 -11.64 1.20 6.33
N GLN A 97 -12.40 0.95 7.40
CA GLN A 97 -13.20 -0.26 7.57
C GLN A 97 -14.39 -0.34 6.60
N ALA A 98 -15.01 0.80 6.25
CA ALA A 98 -16.07 0.85 5.24
C ALA A 98 -15.53 0.43 3.87
N VAL A 99 -14.31 0.88 3.51
CA VAL A 99 -13.61 0.41 2.31
C VAL A 99 -13.40 -1.11 2.35
N GLU A 100 -12.85 -1.64 3.45
CA GLU A 100 -12.62 -3.09 3.59
C GLU A 100 -13.91 -3.92 3.50
N THR A 101 -14.99 -3.42 4.09
CA THR A 101 -16.30 -4.10 4.11
C THR A 101 -16.94 -4.14 2.73
N LYS A 102 -16.73 -3.12 1.91
CA LYS A 102 -17.37 -2.98 0.59
C LYS A 102 -16.50 -3.46 -0.57
N ALA A 103 -15.19 -3.58 -0.40
CA ALA A 103 -14.28 -4.03 -1.45
C ALA A 103 -14.60 -5.42 -2.02
N PRO A 104 -15.04 -6.43 -1.24
CA PRO A 104 -15.47 -7.71 -1.80
C PRO A 104 -16.70 -7.64 -2.72
N LEU A 105 -17.45 -6.54 -2.67
CA LEU A 105 -18.62 -6.28 -3.51
C LEU A 105 -18.28 -5.45 -4.75
N ALA A 106 -17.02 -5.01 -4.89
CA ALA A 106 -16.57 -4.20 -6.00
C ALA A 106 -16.55 -5.00 -7.30
N LYS A 107 -16.70 -4.29 -8.43
CA LYS A 107 -16.72 -4.91 -9.77
C LYS A 107 -15.49 -5.77 -10.07
N GLU A 108 -14.32 -5.33 -9.60
CA GLU A 108 -13.03 -5.98 -9.92
C GLU A 108 -12.59 -7.03 -8.88
N TYR A 109 -13.41 -7.28 -7.87
CA TYR A 109 -13.10 -8.29 -6.86
C TYR A 109 -13.17 -9.68 -7.49
N GLY A 110 -12.10 -10.48 -7.30
CA GLY A 110 -11.91 -11.78 -7.95
C GLY A 110 -11.38 -11.70 -9.38
N LEU A 111 -11.18 -10.50 -9.92
CA LEU A 111 -10.58 -10.26 -11.24
C LEU A 111 -9.22 -9.58 -11.06
N GLU A 112 -9.14 -8.24 -11.20
CA GLU A 112 -7.91 -7.48 -10.99
C GLU A 112 -7.48 -7.42 -9.51
N VAL A 113 -8.44 -7.53 -8.58
CA VAL A 113 -8.27 -7.39 -7.13
C VAL A 113 -8.61 -8.71 -6.44
N LEU A 114 -7.61 -9.35 -5.81
CA LEU A 114 -7.79 -10.66 -5.15
C LEU A 114 -7.99 -10.57 -3.63
N GLY A 115 -7.92 -9.37 -3.06
CA GLY A 115 -8.19 -9.15 -1.64
C GLY A 115 -7.38 -8.00 -1.05
N LEU A 116 -8.01 -7.25 -0.14
CA LEU A 116 -7.32 -6.22 0.64
C LEU A 116 -6.54 -6.86 1.80
N VAL A 117 -5.42 -6.23 2.14
CA VAL A 117 -4.61 -6.55 3.31
C VAL A 117 -4.22 -5.27 4.04
N ARG A 118 -4.18 -5.34 5.37
CA ARG A 118 -3.55 -4.28 6.19
C ARG A 118 -2.06 -4.56 6.32
N VAL A 119 -1.23 -3.53 6.17
CA VAL A 119 0.21 -3.62 6.44
C VAL A 119 0.43 -3.73 7.96
N PRO A 120 1.09 -4.78 8.47
CA PRO A 120 1.41 -4.90 9.89
C PRO A 120 2.61 -4.01 10.22
N LEU A 121 2.41 -2.86 10.86
CA LEU A 121 3.48 -1.89 11.12
C LEU A 121 4.31 -2.18 12.39
N TYR A 122 3.94 -3.22 13.13
CA TYR A 122 4.68 -3.70 14.30
C TYR A 122 5.77 -4.69 13.88
N THR A 123 6.73 -4.91 14.79
CA THR A 123 7.69 -6.01 14.71
C THR A 123 7.54 -6.87 15.96
N LEU A 124 7.40 -8.18 15.80
CA LEU A 124 7.31 -9.11 16.92
C LEU A 124 8.68 -9.29 17.60
N HIS A 125 8.69 -9.90 18.78
CA HIS A 125 9.93 -10.09 19.58
C HIS A 125 11.00 -10.93 18.87
N ASP A 126 10.63 -11.74 17.89
CA ASP A 126 11.58 -12.50 17.06
C ASP A 126 12.36 -11.62 16.08
N GLY A 127 12.00 -10.34 15.94
CA GLY A 127 12.60 -9.42 14.97
C GLY A 127 12.19 -9.70 13.52
N VAL A 128 11.26 -10.63 13.27
CA VAL A 128 10.87 -11.09 11.94
C VAL A 128 9.38 -10.89 11.69
N GLY A 129 8.51 -11.33 12.60
CA GLY A 129 7.07 -11.24 12.43
C GLY A 129 6.58 -9.79 12.35
N GLY A 130 5.55 -9.54 11.54
CA GLY A 130 5.00 -8.21 11.30
C GLY A 130 5.59 -7.55 10.05
N LEU A 131 6.00 -6.28 10.15
CA LEU A 131 6.48 -5.48 9.03
C LEU A 131 7.66 -6.13 8.29
N PRO A 132 8.68 -6.69 8.96
CA PRO A 132 9.80 -7.29 8.25
C PRO A 132 9.37 -8.47 7.37
N ALA A 133 8.59 -9.41 7.91
CA ALA A 133 8.03 -10.53 7.14
C ALA A 133 7.09 -10.06 6.02
N PHE A 134 6.28 -9.02 6.26
CA PHE A 134 5.41 -8.45 5.23
C PHE A 134 6.22 -7.92 4.03
N LEU A 135 7.36 -7.27 4.27
CA LEU A 135 8.21 -6.70 3.23
C LEU A 135 8.96 -7.76 2.40
N GLU A 136 8.99 -9.02 2.83
CA GLU A 136 9.54 -10.13 2.02
C GLU A 136 8.57 -10.62 0.93
N ASN A 137 7.28 -10.25 0.99
CA ASN A 137 6.31 -10.56 -0.07
C ASN A 137 6.70 -9.93 -1.41
N SER A 138 6.13 -10.42 -2.51
CA SER A 138 6.31 -9.81 -3.83
C SER A 138 5.47 -8.54 -3.99
N PHE A 139 6.10 -7.45 -4.44
CA PHE A 139 5.45 -6.15 -4.69
C PHE A 139 5.57 -5.77 -6.15
N ILE A 140 4.59 -5.03 -6.67
CA ILE A 140 4.65 -4.46 -8.01
C ILE A 140 5.55 -3.22 -8.04
N GLY A 141 6.39 -3.10 -9.07
CA GLY A 141 7.19 -1.91 -9.35
C GLY A 141 7.91 -1.32 -8.14
N ALA A 142 7.73 -0.01 -7.94
CA ALA A 142 8.33 0.74 -6.84
C ALA A 142 7.51 0.73 -5.54
N THR A 143 6.40 -0.03 -5.47
CA THR A 143 5.43 0.06 -4.36
C THR A 143 6.04 -0.22 -2.98
N ARG A 144 6.98 -1.17 -2.89
CA ARG A 144 7.67 -1.45 -1.63
C ARG A 144 8.45 -0.23 -1.11
N ASN A 145 9.14 0.48 -2.00
CA ASN A 145 9.89 1.68 -1.65
C ASN A 145 8.95 2.84 -1.32
N GLN A 146 7.89 3.03 -2.11
CA GLN A 146 6.86 4.03 -1.84
C GLN A 146 6.22 3.84 -0.45
N LEU A 147 5.95 2.59 -0.04
CA LEU A 147 5.46 2.28 1.30
C LEU A 147 6.45 2.76 2.38
N LEU A 148 7.72 2.34 2.30
CA LEU A 148 8.74 2.68 3.31
C LEU A 148 9.01 4.18 3.40
N GLU A 149 9.15 4.85 2.25
CA GLU A 149 9.40 6.29 2.19
C GLU A 149 8.22 7.08 2.72
N THR A 150 6.99 6.65 2.41
CA THR A 150 5.79 7.32 2.94
C THR A 150 5.66 7.13 4.44
N LEU A 151 5.91 5.93 4.96
CA LEU A 151 5.88 5.68 6.41
C LEU A 151 6.92 6.50 7.16
N GLN A 152 8.10 6.73 6.56
CA GLN A 152 9.13 7.62 7.11
C GLN A 152 8.69 9.08 7.09
N ASN A 153 8.19 9.56 5.93
CA ASN A 153 7.80 10.96 5.74
C ASN A 153 6.59 11.36 6.58
N LEU A 154 5.73 10.39 6.93
CA LEU A 154 4.61 10.58 7.86
C LEU A 154 5.02 10.42 9.34
N GLU A 155 6.31 10.19 9.63
CA GLU A 155 6.84 9.95 10.98
C GLU A 155 6.17 8.75 11.70
N ILE A 156 5.61 7.82 10.93
CA ILE A 156 5.04 6.57 11.45
C ILE A 156 6.17 5.62 11.85
N LEU A 157 7.23 5.58 11.03
CA LEU A 157 8.48 4.86 11.29
C LEU A 157 9.64 5.85 11.35
N ASP A 158 10.58 5.61 12.26
CA ASP A 158 11.80 6.39 12.33
C ASP A 158 12.76 6.02 11.17
N PRO A 159 13.65 6.95 10.77
CA PRO A 159 14.58 6.71 9.66
C PRO A 159 15.53 5.51 9.86
N GLN A 160 15.93 5.23 11.11
CA GLN A 160 16.83 4.11 11.39
C GLN A 160 16.14 2.78 11.15
N THR A 161 14.89 2.63 11.60
CA THR A 161 14.05 1.47 11.33
C THR A 161 13.90 1.25 9.82
N VAL A 162 13.63 2.30 9.06
CA VAL A 162 13.48 2.22 7.60
C VAL A 162 14.80 1.80 6.92
N SER A 163 15.94 2.35 7.36
CA SER A 163 17.27 1.95 6.87
C SER A 163 17.53 0.46 7.11
N ASN A 164 17.30 0.00 8.34
CA ASN A 164 17.50 -1.40 8.72
C ASN A 164 16.63 -2.36 7.87
N LEU A 165 15.37 -1.99 7.60
CA LEU A 165 14.47 -2.76 6.74
C LEU A 165 14.97 -2.81 5.29
N LYS A 166 15.42 -1.67 4.74
CA LYS A 166 15.99 -1.61 3.38
C LYS A 166 17.24 -2.47 3.24
N GLU A 167 18.13 -2.44 4.22
CA GLU A 167 19.33 -3.30 4.25
C GLU A 167 18.98 -4.79 4.29
N ARG A 168 17.99 -5.17 5.10
CA ARG A 168 17.50 -6.55 5.18
C ARG A 168 16.96 -7.04 3.84
N ILE A 169 16.13 -6.22 3.19
CA ILE A 169 15.60 -6.49 1.85
C ILE A 169 16.73 -6.69 0.83
N ALA A 170 17.79 -5.86 0.90
CA ALA A 170 18.93 -5.98 -0.01
C ALA A 170 19.70 -7.29 0.19
N LYS A 171 19.97 -7.68 1.46
CA LYS A 171 20.68 -8.92 1.80
C LYS A 171 19.95 -10.17 1.33
N HIS A 172 18.61 -10.21 1.43
CA HIS A 172 17.81 -11.35 0.95
C HIS A 172 17.73 -11.46 -0.59
N LYS A 173 18.09 -10.41 -1.35
CA LYS A 173 18.18 -10.50 -2.83
C LYS A 173 19.52 -11.03 -3.33
N LEU A 174 20.56 -11.10 -2.49
CA LEU A 174 21.88 -11.60 -2.88
C LEU A 174 22.04 -13.14 -3.05
N PRO A 175 21.19 -14.07 -2.55
CA PRO A 175 21.49 -15.50 -2.66
C PRO A 175 21.27 -16.12 -4.05
N LEU A 176 20.59 -15.44 -4.99
CA LEU A 176 20.20 -16.05 -6.27
C LEU A 176 21.19 -15.83 -7.43
N ARG A 177 22.30 -15.11 -7.22
CA ARG A 177 23.32 -14.86 -8.27
C ARG A 177 24.54 -15.77 -8.21
N LEU A 178 24.60 -16.73 -7.28
CA LEU A 178 25.76 -17.62 -7.10
C LEU A 178 25.52 -19.09 -7.50
N MET A 179 24.46 -19.37 -8.28
CA MET A 179 24.19 -20.73 -8.81
C MET A 179 24.17 -20.80 -10.35
N GLU A 180 24.75 -19.80 -11.02
CA GLU A 180 25.07 -19.88 -12.45
C GLU A 180 26.59 -19.92 -12.60
N THR A 181 27.17 -21.12 -12.51
CA THR A 181 28.52 -21.46 -12.98
C THR A 181 28.46 -22.79 -13.69
#